data_AF-A0A0G1KSR2-F1
#
_entry.id   AF-A0A0G1KSR2-F1
#
_cell.length_a   1.000
_cell.length_b   1.000
_cell.length_c   1.000
_cell.angle_alpha   90.00
_cell.angle_beta   90.00
_cell.angle_gamma   90.00
#
_symmetry.space_group_name_H-M   'P 1'
#
loop_
_entity.id
_entity.type
_entity.pdbx_description
1 polymer ?
#
loop_
_entity_poly.entity_id
_entity_poly.type
_entity_poly.pdbx_seq_one_letter_code
_entity_poly.pdbx_strand_id
1 'polypeptide(L)'
;MVRKNGSRCWLISITPFEKQLADVTQTAERVKIETEKTGEKCPKCQVGDVVIRLGKFGKFLSCSTYPECDYKANYQNKTGQKCPKCGETDGGDVIIRKTRTGRSFYGCSNYPKCDFASWTKPK
;
A
#
# COMPACT_ATOMS: atom_id res chain seq x y z
N MET A 1 -53.69 -9.44 -3.65
CA MET A 1 -52.96 -8.50 -4.54
C MET A 1 -52.73 -7.19 -3.80
N VAL A 2 -51.57 -7.00 -3.15
CA VAL A 2 -51.23 -5.72 -2.49
C VAL A 2 -50.40 -4.89 -3.47
N ARG A 3 -51.04 -3.91 -4.10
CA ARG A 3 -50.36 -2.87 -4.88
C ARG A 3 -49.56 -2.00 -3.92
N LYS A 4 -48.24 -2.19 -3.81
CA LYS A 4 -47.37 -1.29 -3.04
C LYS A 4 -46.63 -0.35 -3.99
N ASN A 5 -47.08 0.91 -4.00
CA ASN A 5 -46.40 2.02 -4.66
C ASN A 5 -44.93 2.10 -4.20
N GLY A 6 -44.03 2.28 -5.16
CA GLY A 6 -42.57 2.12 -5.05
C GLY A 6 -41.81 3.09 -4.13
N SER A 7 -42.48 3.83 -3.25
CA SER A 7 -41.85 4.87 -2.39
C SER A 7 -41.96 4.61 -0.89
N ARG A 8 -42.74 3.61 -0.42
CA ARG A 8 -42.87 3.29 1.03
C ARG A 8 -42.11 2.05 1.49
N CYS A 9 -41.35 1.39 0.60
CA CYS A 9 -40.55 0.22 0.94
C CYS A 9 -39.13 0.58 1.42
N TRP A 10 -38.62 1.77 1.05
CA TRP A 10 -37.25 2.20 1.31
C TRP A 10 -37.00 2.67 2.76
N LEU A 11 -37.99 3.30 3.40
CA LEU A 11 -37.85 3.87 4.75
C LEU A 11 -37.69 2.79 5.85
N ILE A 12 -38.30 1.61 5.66
CA ILE A 12 -38.27 0.50 6.63
C ILE A 12 -36.85 -0.11 6.74
N SER A 13 -36.05 -0.02 5.67
CA SER A 13 -34.70 -0.59 5.63
C SER A 13 -33.60 0.35 6.11
N ILE A 14 -33.81 1.68 6.05
CA ILE A 14 -32.78 2.68 6.38
C ILE A 14 -32.73 2.99 7.88
N THR A 15 -33.88 2.98 8.55
CA THR A 15 -34.01 3.29 9.99
C THR A 15 -33.20 2.40 10.95
N PRO A 16 -33.01 1.09 10.75
CA PRO A 16 -32.13 0.31 11.62
C PRO A 16 -30.64 0.63 11.41
N PHE A 17 -30.24 1.01 10.20
CA PHE A 17 -28.84 1.30 9.86
C PHE A 17 -28.37 2.65 10.44
N GLU A 18 -29.25 3.64 10.50
CA GLU A 18 -28.93 4.97 11.07
C GLU A 18 -28.56 4.90 12.55
N LYS A 19 -29.25 4.07 13.33
CA LYS A 19 -28.93 3.84 14.75
C LYS A 19 -27.55 3.19 14.91
N GLN A 20 -27.26 2.18 14.09
CA GLN A 20 -25.95 1.51 14.10
C GLN A 20 -24.80 2.45 13.72
N LEU A 21 -25.00 3.39 12.79
CA LEU A 21 -23.98 4.39 12.45
C LEU A 21 -23.69 5.33 13.62
N ALA A 22 -24.73 5.80 14.32
CA ALA A 22 -24.57 6.66 15.50
C ALA A 22 -23.70 5.98 16.58
N ASP A 23 -23.99 4.71 16.89
CA ASP A 23 -23.27 3.93 17.90
C ASP A 23 -21.80 3.67 17.50
N VAL A 24 -21.56 3.32 16.23
CA VAL A 24 -20.21 3.04 15.72
C VAL A 24 -19.37 4.32 15.69
N THR A 25 -19.95 5.47 15.35
CA THR A 25 -19.18 6.74 15.36
C THR A 25 -18.73 7.16 16.75
N GLN A 26 -19.47 6.78 17.80
CA GLN A 26 -19.13 7.07 19.19
C GLN A 26 -18.15 6.06 19.78
N THR A 27 -18.28 4.79 19.40
CA THR A 27 -17.51 3.68 20.00
C THR A 27 -16.22 3.37 19.24
N ALA A 28 -16.16 3.65 17.93
CA ALA A 28 -15.01 3.30 17.11
C ALA A 28 -13.84 4.25 17.38
N GLU A 29 -12.90 3.80 18.19
CA GLU A 29 -11.62 4.46 18.36
C GLU A 29 -10.78 4.36 17.07
N ARG A 30 -10.26 5.49 16.60
CA ARG A 30 -9.38 5.51 15.43
C ARG A 30 -8.02 4.95 15.83
N VAL A 31 -7.74 3.71 15.42
CA VAL A 31 -6.42 3.10 15.58
C VAL A 31 -5.38 3.94 14.85
N LYS A 32 -4.46 4.55 15.61
CA LYS A 32 -3.29 5.23 15.06
C LYS A 32 -2.28 4.15 14.65
N ILE A 33 -2.16 3.91 13.35
CA ILE A 33 -1.16 2.99 12.82
C ILE A 33 0.20 3.67 12.98
N GLU A 34 1.07 3.10 13.79
CA GLU A 34 2.43 3.60 14.00
C GLU A 34 3.23 3.53 12.69
N THR A 35 3.93 4.60 12.36
CA THR A 35 4.76 4.71 11.16
C THR A 35 6.21 4.37 11.49
N GLU A 36 6.73 3.31 10.86
CA GLU A 36 8.13 2.91 11.00
C GLU A 36 9.06 3.93 10.32
N LYS A 37 10.08 4.42 11.04
CA LYS A 37 11.10 5.32 10.49
C LYS A 37 12.18 4.50 9.81
N THR A 38 12.59 4.90 8.59
CA THR A 38 13.70 4.23 7.88
C THR A 38 15.08 4.72 8.31
N GLY A 39 15.16 5.84 9.05
CA GLY A 39 16.42 6.45 9.48
C GLY A 39 17.12 7.28 8.39
N GLU A 40 16.64 7.23 7.14
CA GLU A 40 17.18 8.03 6.03
C GLU A 40 16.60 9.45 6.02
N LYS A 41 17.44 10.45 5.71
CA LYS A 41 17.01 11.83 5.52
C LYS A 41 16.25 11.99 4.21
N CYS A 42 15.20 12.81 4.22
CA CYS A 42 14.44 13.09 3.01
C CYS A 42 15.31 13.81 1.97
N PRO A 43 15.43 13.30 0.73
CA PRO A 43 16.28 13.91 -0.28
C PRO A 43 15.75 15.25 -0.79
N LYS A 44 14.46 15.57 -0.56
CA LYS A 44 13.84 16.82 -1.02
C LYS A 44 14.03 17.97 -0.03
N CYS A 45 13.77 17.74 1.25
CA CYS A 45 13.83 18.79 2.26
C CYS A 45 15.05 18.71 3.18
N GLN A 46 15.75 17.57 3.25
CA GLN A 46 16.90 17.27 4.13
C GLN A 46 16.67 17.44 5.64
N VAL A 47 15.58 18.09 6.05
CA VAL A 47 15.17 18.33 7.43
C VAL A 47 14.41 17.13 7.99
N GLY A 48 13.43 16.63 7.24
CA GLY A 48 12.58 15.51 7.65
C GLY A 48 13.23 14.14 7.41
N ASP A 49 12.73 13.13 8.12
CA ASP A 49 13.13 11.72 7.93
C ASP A 49 12.13 11.02 7.01
N VAL A 50 12.59 10.01 6.29
CA VAL A 50 11.73 9.15 5.48
C VAL A 50 11.06 8.11 6.37
N VAL A 51 9.73 8.07 6.32
CA VAL A 51 8.87 7.16 7.10
C VAL A 51 8.05 6.27 6.17
N ILE A 52 7.81 5.02 6.60
CA ILE A 52 6.95 4.07 5.91
C ILE A 52 5.52 4.29 6.39
N ARG A 53 4.64 4.67 5.47
CA ARG A 53 3.20 4.80 5.70
C ARG A 53 2.43 3.72 4.96
N LEU A 54 1.25 3.37 5.47
CA LEU A 54 0.32 2.43 4.85
C LEU A 54 -0.80 3.21 4.16
N GLY A 55 -0.98 3.01 2.85
CA GLY A 55 -2.06 3.60 2.07
C GLY A 55 -2.87 2.54 1.35
N LYS A 56 -3.85 2.98 0.53
CA LYS A 56 -4.73 2.09 -0.25
C LYS A 56 -3.97 1.09 -1.14
N PHE A 57 -2.82 1.49 -1.66
CA PHE A 57 -1.99 0.67 -2.57
C PHE A 57 -0.88 -0.12 -1.86
N GLY A 58 -0.81 -0.05 -0.53
CA GLY A 58 0.21 -0.71 0.29
C GLY A 58 1.16 0.26 1.00
N LYS A 59 2.31 -0.26 1.42
CA LYS A 59 3.38 0.53 2.05
C LYS A 59 4.00 1.49 1.04
N PHE A 60 4.29 2.71 1.47
CA PHE A 60 5.02 3.72 0.69
C PHE A 60 5.92 4.55 1.59
N LEU A 61 6.97 5.12 0.99
CA LEU A 61 7.89 6.03 1.67
C LEU A 61 7.37 7.46 1.55
N SER A 62 7.38 8.19 2.65
CA SER A 62 6.95 9.60 2.69
C SER A 62 7.80 10.41 3.66
N CYS A 63 7.83 11.72 3.51
CA CYS A 63 8.48 12.59 4.49
C CYS A 63 7.69 12.65 5.81
N SER A 64 8.41 12.68 6.94
CA SER A 64 7.80 12.89 8.26
C SER A 64 7.10 14.25 8.37
N THR A 65 7.57 15.29 7.67
CA THR A 65 7.06 16.67 7.76
C THR A 65 5.91 17.00 6.80
N TYR A 66 5.27 16.00 6.19
CA TYR A 66 4.04 16.22 5.41
C TYR A 66 2.96 16.91 6.29
N PRO A 67 2.30 18.01 5.85
CA PRO A 67 2.15 18.51 4.48
C PRO A 67 3.22 19.48 3.96
N GLU A 68 4.16 19.94 4.79
CA GLU A 68 5.21 20.90 4.40
C GLU A 68 6.16 20.31 3.34
N CYS A 69 6.36 18.99 3.35
CA CYS A 69 7.11 18.27 2.34
C CYS A 69 6.25 17.15 1.73
N ASP A 70 6.03 17.22 0.42
CA ASP A 70 5.24 16.30 -0.41
C ASP A 70 6.06 15.12 -0.97
N TYR A 71 7.29 14.91 -0.48
CA TYR A 71 8.14 13.82 -0.93
C TYR A 71 7.47 12.45 -0.67
N LYS A 72 7.37 11.67 -1.74
CA LYS A 72 6.84 10.31 -1.74
C LYS A 72 7.65 9.43 -2.68
N ALA A 73 7.93 8.21 -2.25
CA ALA A 73 8.60 7.21 -3.08
C ALA A 73 7.94 5.84 -2.90
N ASN A 74 8.05 5.00 -3.93
CA ASN A 74 7.50 3.65 -3.90
C ASN A 74 8.35 2.77 -2.98
N TYR A 75 7.70 2.08 -2.03
CA TYR A 75 8.37 1.07 -1.24
C TYR A 75 8.61 -0.18 -2.09
N GLN A 76 9.87 -0.54 -2.29
CA GLN A 76 10.22 -1.77 -3.02
C GLN A 76 10.13 -2.96 -2.06
N ASN A 77 9.19 -3.87 -2.30
CA ASN A 77 9.09 -5.13 -1.55
C ASN A 77 10.23 -6.06 -1.97
N LYS A 78 11.41 -5.86 -1.37
CA LYS A 78 12.57 -6.72 -1.57
C LYS A 78 12.34 -8.06 -0.87
N THR A 79 12.59 -9.16 -1.58
CA THR A 79 12.38 -10.52 -1.05
C THR A 79 13.54 -11.01 -0.19
N GLY A 80 14.63 -10.22 -0.09
CA GLY A 80 15.90 -10.58 0.55
C GLY A 80 16.79 -11.50 -0.30
N GLN A 81 16.28 -12.03 -1.41
CA GLN A 81 17.02 -12.93 -2.31
C GLN A 81 17.74 -12.17 -3.42
N LYS A 82 18.96 -12.60 -3.73
CA LYS A 82 19.73 -12.12 -4.88
C LYS A 82 19.18 -12.69 -6.18
N CYS A 83 19.29 -11.91 -7.26
CA CYS A 83 18.88 -12.36 -8.58
C CYS A 83 19.80 -13.49 -9.07
N PRO A 84 19.26 -14.64 -9.54
CA PRO A 84 20.10 -15.74 -10.01
C PRO A 84 20.87 -15.42 -11.30
N LYS A 85 20.48 -14.36 -12.04
CA LYS A 85 21.18 -13.94 -13.27
C LYS A 85 22.28 -12.90 -13.03
N CYS A 86 22.01 -11.91 -12.18
CA CYS A 86 22.88 -10.74 -12.02
C CYS A 86 23.18 -10.39 -10.56
N GLY A 87 22.85 -11.29 -9.63
CA GLY A 87 23.07 -11.08 -8.20
C GLY A 87 24.55 -10.94 -7.86
N GLU A 88 25.40 -11.68 -8.57
CA GLU A 88 26.86 -11.67 -8.39
C GLU A 88 27.54 -10.55 -9.18
N THR A 89 27.05 -10.20 -10.37
CA THR A 89 27.69 -9.20 -11.25
C THR A 89 27.26 -7.77 -10.96
N ASP A 90 25.96 -7.54 -10.73
CA ASP A 90 25.37 -6.20 -10.65
C ASP A 90 24.66 -5.92 -9.33
N GLY A 91 24.82 -6.82 -8.34
CA GLY A 91 24.20 -6.70 -7.02
C GLY A 91 22.68 -6.71 -7.03
N GLY A 92 22.06 -7.24 -8.10
CA GLY A 92 20.62 -7.16 -8.30
C GLY A 92 19.81 -7.93 -7.25
N ASP A 93 18.88 -7.25 -6.59
CA ASP A 93 17.91 -7.85 -5.67
C ASP A 93 16.62 -8.28 -6.41
N VAL A 94 16.00 -9.36 -5.95
CA VAL A 94 14.68 -9.80 -6.43
C VAL A 94 13.58 -9.02 -5.70
N ILE A 95 12.77 -8.31 -6.47
CA ILE A 95 11.64 -7.49 -6.02
C ILE A 95 10.30 -8.08 -6.48
N ILE A 96 9.26 -7.91 -5.67
CA ILE A 96 7.90 -8.32 -6.03
C ILE A 96 7.23 -7.19 -6.81
N ARG A 97 6.83 -7.49 -8.05
CA ARG A 97 6.06 -6.59 -8.93
C ARG A 97 4.67 -7.16 -9.19
N LYS A 98 3.72 -6.31 -9.56
CA LYS A 98 2.36 -6.72 -9.95
C LYS A 98 2.16 -6.50 -11.43
N THR A 99 1.51 -7.46 -12.08
CA THR A 99 1.04 -7.35 -13.47
C THR A 99 -0.20 -6.45 -13.53
N ARG A 100 -0.60 -6.04 -14.75
CA ARG A 100 -1.85 -5.30 -14.99
C ARG A 100 -3.10 -6.04 -14.47
N THR A 101 -3.07 -7.37 -14.48
CA THR A 101 -4.14 -8.24 -13.98
C THR A 101 -4.05 -8.50 -12.48
N GLY A 102 -3.07 -7.92 -11.78
CA GLY A 102 -2.91 -8.00 -10.33
C GLY A 102 -2.13 -9.22 -9.82
N ARG A 103 -1.72 -10.15 -10.69
CA ARG A 103 -0.84 -11.27 -10.30
C ARG A 103 0.54 -10.74 -9.95
N SER A 104 1.08 -11.17 -8.82
CA SER A 104 2.45 -10.85 -8.40
C SER A 104 3.47 -11.73 -9.11
N PHE A 105 4.60 -11.16 -9.48
CA PHE A 105 5.75 -11.87 -10.02
C PHE A 105 7.04 -11.33 -9.41
N TYR A 106 8.07 -12.16 -9.42
CA TYR A 106 9.41 -11.82 -8.93
C TYR A 106 10.23 -11.31 -10.10
N GLY A 107 10.70 -10.08 -10.01
CA GLY A 107 11.53 -9.45 -11.04
C GLY A 107 12.84 -8.92 -10.47
N CYS A 108 13.85 -8.74 -11.31
CA CYS A 108 15.08 -8.06 -10.88
C CYS A 108 14.85 -6.55 -10.68
N SER A 109 15.51 -5.98 -9.68
CA SER A 109 15.59 -4.53 -9.44
C SER A 109 16.27 -3.77 -10.58
N ASN A 110 17.29 -4.37 -11.22
CA ASN A 110 18.10 -3.75 -12.28
C ASN A 110 17.48 -3.80 -13.69
N TYR A 111 16.18 -4.05 -13.82
CA TYR A 111 15.50 -3.97 -15.12
C TYR A 111 15.63 -2.54 -15.71
N PRO A 112 16.03 -2.34 -16.99
CA PRO A 112 16.07 -3.30 -18.09
C PRO A 112 17.40 -4.04 -18.31
N LYS A 113 18.44 -3.75 -17.51
CA LYS A 113 19.76 -4.39 -17.65
C LYS A 113 19.71 -5.88 -17.34
N CYS A 114 18.81 -6.29 -16.42
CA CYS A 114 18.52 -7.69 -16.14
C CYS A 114 17.03 -7.95 -16.37
N ASP A 115 16.75 -8.92 -17.24
CA ASP A 115 15.42 -9.34 -17.71
C ASP A 115 14.79 -10.46 -16.85
N PHE A 116 15.41 -10.81 -15.72
CA PHE A 116 14.93 -11.91 -14.89
C PHE A 116 13.52 -11.64 -14.37
N ALA A 117 12.60 -12.55 -14.71
CA ALA A 117 11.24 -12.60 -14.20
C ALA A 117 10.84 -14.06 -13.92
N SER A 118 10.31 -14.33 -12.73
CA SER A 118 9.79 -15.64 -12.35
C SER A 118 8.44 -15.52 -11.63
N TRP A 119 7.58 -16.52 -11.83
CA TRP A 119 6.29 -16.61 -11.13
C TRP A 119 6.42 -17.19 -9.72
N THR A 120 7.41 -18.06 -9.52
CA THR A 120 7.73 -18.66 -8.22
C THR A 120 8.88 -17.92 -7.58
N LYS A 121 8.86 -17.82 -6.24
CA LYS A 121 9.99 -17.26 -5.48
C LYS A 121 11.23 -18.13 -5.75
N PRO A 122 12.34 -17.56 -6.26
CA PRO A 122 13.57 -18.32 -6.41
C PRO A 122 14.06 -18.78 -5.02
N LYS A 123 14.48 -20.05 -4.94
CA LYS A 123 15.03 -20.64 -3.71
C LYS A 123 16.46 -20.16 -3.52
#